data_AF-A0AAP0MQU1-F1
#
_entry.id   AF-A0AAP0MQU1-F1
#
_cell.length_a   1.000
_cell.length_b   1.000
_cell.length_c   1.000
_cell.angle_alpha   90.00
_cell.angle_beta   90.00
_cell.angle_gamma   90.00
#
_symmetry.space_group_name_H-M   'P 1'
#
loop_
_entity.id
_entity.type
_entity.pdbx_description
1 polymer ?
#
loop_
_entity_poly.entity_id
_entity_poly.type
_entity_poly.pdbx_seq_one_letter_code
_entity_poly.pdbx_strand_id
1 'polypeptide(L)'
;MAATDVVSENFSELYWKPKYGMEFDSDESAYDFYNAYGSKVGFSIRKETFGKNKRTDRKKNKFFVYHFVESHNHPLVMEECTHMLSSQRRISSSQAMEVDLADGFGISLKSTYELMVKQVGGRKSLGYT
;
A
#
# COMPACT_ATOMS: atom_id res chain seq x y z
N MET A 1 45.57 -14.28 7.59
CA MET A 1 45.19 -13.42 6.47
C MET A 1 43.73 -13.72 6.18
N ALA A 2 42.86 -12.72 6.29
CA ALA A 2 41.43 -12.87 6.58
C ALA A 2 40.62 -13.53 5.44
N ALA A 3 39.62 -14.33 5.85
CA ALA A 3 38.51 -14.74 5.00
C ALA A 3 37.64 -13.52 4.67
N THR A 4 37.42 -13.24 3.40
CA THR A 4 36.46 -12.23 2.94
C THR A 4 35.14 -12.92 2.68
N ASP A 5 34.27 -12.91 3.68
CA ASP A 5 32.83 -13.15 3.52
C ASP A 5 32.24 -12.01 2.69
N VAL A 6 32.01 -12.24 1.40
CA VAL A 6 31.18 -11.35 0.58
C VAL A 6 29.75 -11.86 0.69
N VAL A 7 29.04 -11.27 1.65
CA VAL A 7 27.59 -11.32 1.80
C VAL A 7 26.93 -11.09 0.44
N SER A 8 26.11 -12.05 0.02
CA SER A 8 25.19 -11.92 -1.10
C SER A 8 24.12 -10.89 -0.75
N GLU A 9 24.39 -9.61 -0.98
CA GLU A 9 23.37 -8.57 -0.79
C GLU A 9 22.24 -8.78 -1.80
N ASN A 10 21.06 -9.09 -1.28
CA ASN A 10 19.81 -9.24 -2.01
C ASN A 10 19.48 -7.94 -2.76
N PHE A 11 19.81 -7.88 -4.04
CA PHE A 11 19.52 -6.75 -4.93
C PHE A 11 18.01 -6.40 -4.98
N SER A 12 17.15 -7.33 -4.57
CA SER A 12 15.71 -7.16 -4.44
C SER A 12 15.30 -6.26 -3.27
N GLU A 13 16.06 -6.15 -2.19
CA GLU A 13 15.70 -5.31 -1.03
C GLU A 13 15.76 -3.81 -1.32
N LEU A 14 16.52 -3.41 -2.33
CA LEU A 14 16.76 -2.01 -2.66
C LEU A 14 15.62 -1.34 -3.43
N TYR A 15 14.67 -2.09 -4.02
CA TYR A 15 13.66 -1.51 -4.92
C TYR A 15 12.26 -1.33 -4.32
N TRP A 16 11.94 -1.98 -3.20
CA TRP A 16 10.61 -1.90 -2.60
C TRP A 16 10.56 -1.12 -1.28
N LYS A 17 11.71 -0.69 -0.74
CA LYS A 17 11.80 0.13 0.48
C LYS A 17 11.94 1.61 0.14
N PRO A 18 11.24 2.52 0.85
CA PRO A 18 11.43 3.97 0.69
C PRO A 18 12.88 4.39 0.98
N LYS A 19 13.37 5.39 0.23
CA LYS A 19 14.72 5.92 0.38
C LYS A 19 14.72 7.42 0.18
N TYR A 20 15.61 8.12 0.90
CA TYR A 20 15.82 9.55 0.72
C TYR A 20 16.05 9.90 -0.75
N GLY A 21 15.35 10.92 -1.24
CA GLY A 21 15.46 11.40 -2.62
C GLY A 21 14.68 10.58 -3.66
N MET A 22 13.97 9.51 -3.28
CA MET A 22 13.04 8.83 -4.18
C MET A 22 11.93 9.81 -4.60
N GLU A 23 11.69 9.96 -5.90
CA GLU A 23 10.73 10.90 -6.48
C GLU A 23 9.42 10.21 -6.88
N PHE A 24 8.33 10.96 -6.82
CA PHE A 24 7.01 10.57 -7.28
C PHE A 24 6.37 11.70 -8.09
N ASP A 25 5.69 11.33 -9.17
CA ASP A 25 5.02 12.29 -10.06
C ASP A 25 3.67 12.78 -9.51
N SER A 26 3.13 12.08 -8.52
CA SER A 26 1.87 12.44 -7.87
C SER A 26 1.84 12.01 -6.41
N ASP A 27 0.98 12.66 -5.64
CA ASP A 27 0.69 12.27 -4.27
C ASP A 27 0.06 10.86 -4.18
N GLU A 28 -0.76 10.48 -5.16
CA GLU A 28 -1.38 9.15 -5.25
C GLU A 28 -0.33 8.05 -5.47
N SER A 29 0.62 8.26 -6.39
CA SER A 29 1.71 7.30 -6.63
C SER A 29 2.61 7.14 -5.41
N ALA A 30 2.89 8.22 -4.68
CA ALA A 30 3.61 8.15 -3.40
C ALA A 30 2.80 7.34 -2.38
N TYR A 31 1.50 7.63 -2.24
CA TYR A 31 0.64 6.92 -1.29
C TYR A 31 0.57 5.42 -1.59
N ASP A 32 0.35 5.02 -2.85
CA ASP A 32 0.27 3.61 -3.23
C ASP A 32 1.60 2.87 -2.98
N PHE A 33 2.74 3.53 -3.26
CA PHE A 33 4.05 2.97 -2.94
C PHE A 33 4.23 2.74 -1.43
N TYR A 34 3.94 3.75 -0.60
CA TYR A 34 4.04 3.61 0.85
C TYR A 34 3.01 2.60 1.40
N ASN A 35 1.83 2.50 0.79
CA ASN A 35 0.82 1.55 1.22
C ASN A 35 1.27 0.13 0.92
N ALA A 36 1.89 -0.12 -0.24
CA ALA A 36 2.48 -1.41 -0.58
C ALA A 36 3.64 -1.76 0.37
N TYR A 37 4.50 -0.79 0.69
CA TYR A 37 5.56 -0.97 1.68
C TYR A 37 4.99 -1.32 3.07
N GLY A 38 4.04 -0.54 3.57
CA GLY A 38 3.37 -0.82 4.85
C GLY A 38 2.66 -2.17 4.86
N SER A 39 2.05 -2.56 3.73
CA SER A 39 1.44 -3.89 3.55
C SER A 39 2.45 -5.01 3.78
N LYS A 40 3.59 -4.92 3.08
CA LYS A 40 4.65 -5.93 3.12
C LYS A 40 5.36 -5.99 4.48
N VAL A 41 5.49 -4.86 5.16
CA VAL A 41 6.12 -4.78 6.48
C VAL A 41 5.14 -5.09 7.61
N GLY A 42 3.83 -4.91 7.40
CA GLY A 42 2.80 -5.25 8.39
C GLY A 42 2.32 -4.07 9.23
N PHE A 43 2.20 -2.88 8.65
CA PHE A 43 1.64 -1.71 9.34
C PHE A 43 0.78 -0.84 8.41
N SER A 44 -0.17 -0.10 9.00
CA SER A 44 -1.01 0.84 8.24
C SER A 44 -0.30 2.16 8.03
N ILE A 45 -0.43 2.73 6.83
CA ILE A 45 0.02 4.10 6.58
C ILE A 45 -1.10 5.11 6.82
N ARG A 46 -0.71 6.34 7.18
CA ARG A 46 -1.61 7.49 7.29
C ARG A 46 -1.04 8.62 6.47
N LYS A 47 -1.93 9.40 5.86
CA LYS A 47 -1.56 10.59 5.10
C LYS A 47 -1.97 11.82 5.87
N GLU A 48 -1.04 12.75 6.05
CA GLU A 48 -1.29 14.05 6.66
C GLU A 48 -1.10 15.14 5.62
N THR A 49 -2.09 16.04 5.48
CA THR A 49 -2.00 17.18 4.57
C THR A 49 -1.75 18.45 5.37
N PHE A 50 -0.56 19.02 5.23
CA PHE A 50 -0.30 20.38 5.71
C PHE A 50 -0.77 21.40 4.67
N GLY A 51 -1.31 22.54 5.14
CA GLY A 51 -1.83 23.59 4.26
C GLY A 51 -0.80 24.02 3.21
N LYS A 52 -1.24 24.24 1.97
CA LYS A 52 -0.38 24.68 0.88
C LYS A 52 0.25 26.04 1.26
N ASN A 53 1.58 26.10 1.38
CA ASN A 53 2.26 27.38 1.48
C ASN A 53 1.97 28.17 0.19
N LYS A 54 1.45 29.41 0.30
CA LYS A 54 1.12 30.32 -0.83
C LYS A 54 2.31 30.70 -1.75
N ARG A 55 3.47 30.07 -1.58
CA ARG A 55 4.74 30.37 -2.24
C ARG A 55 5.31 29.23 -3.09
N THR A 56 4.61 28.11 -3.26
CA THR A 56 5.11 27.02 -4.10
C THR A 56 4.85 27.31 -5.59
N ASP A 57 5.94 27.55 -6.31
CA ASP A 57 5.99 27.71 -7.76
C ASP A 57 5.26 26.56 -8.47
N ARG A 58 4.34 26.92 -9.38
CA ARG A 58 3.37 26.05 -10.06
C ARG A 58 3.99 25.00 -10.97
N LYS A 59 5.32 24.96 -11.15
CA LYS A 59 5.95 24.27 -12.28
C LYS A 59 6.55 22.90 -12.01
N LYS A 60 6.64 22.43 -10.75
CA LYS A 60 7.15 21.07 -10.47
C LYS A 60 6.39 20.44 -9.29
N ASN A 61 5.19 19.91 -9.54
CA ASN A 61 4.44 19.07 -8.59
C ASN A 61 5.10 17.70 -8.38
N LYS A 62 6.41 17.65 -8.13
CA LYS A 62 7.12 16.42 -7.82
C LYS A 62 7.17 16.26 -6.31
N PHE A 63 6.85 15.07 -5.84
CA PHE A 63 6.98 14.67 -4.45
C PHE A 63 8.28 13.88 -4.30
N PHE A 64 8.92 13.97 -3.14
CA PHE A 64 10.11 13.20 -2.87
C PHE A 64 10.17 12.79 -1.40
N VAL A 65 10.89 11.71 -1.13
CA VAL A 65 11.13 11.25 0.23
C VAL A 65 12.20 12.10 0.88
N TYR A 66 11.80 12.94 1.85
CA TYR A 66 12.72 13.79 2.60
C TYR A 66 13.27 13.12 3.87
N HIS A 67 12.50 12.23 4.49
CA HIS A 67 12.93 11.53 5.70
C HIS A 67 12.23 10.19 5.78
N PHE A 68 12.98 9.15 6.15
CA PHE A 68 12.47 7.80 6.30
C PHE A 68 13.06 7.17 7.56
N VAL A 69 12.18 6.66 8.41
CA VAL A 69 12.53 5.95 9.64
C VAL A 69 11.97 4.55 9.55
N GLU A 70 12.84 3.55 9.51
CA GLU A 70 12.44 2.14 9.41
C GLU A 70 12.06 1.54 10.76
N SER A 71 12.53 2.12 11.87
CA SER A 71 12.23 1.63 13.23
C SER A 71 10.78 1.89 13.61
N HIS A 72 10.15 0.88 14.21
CA HIS A 72 8.79 0.94 14.74
C HIS A 72 8.81 0.81 16.26
N ASN A 73 7.82 1.39 16.93
CA ASN A 73 7.66 1.35 18.39
C ASN A 73 6.59 0.33 18.85
N HIS A 74 6.14 -0.53 17.95
CA HIS A 74 5.13 -1.55 18.18
C HIS A 74 5.46 -2.79 17.33
N PRO A 75 4.94 -3.98 17.69
CA PRO A 75 5.10 -5.17 16.85
C PRO A 75 4.41 -4.98 15.50
N LEU A 76 5.05 -5.49 14.45
CA LEU A 76 4.48 -5.53 13.11
C LEU A 76 3.46 -6.66 13.01
N VAL A 77 2.42 -6.44 12.21
CA VAL A 77 1.40 -7.45 11.92
C VAL A 77 1.99 -8.49 10.96
N MET A 78 1.67 -9.76 11.20
CA MET A 78 2.04 -10.86 10.32
C MET A 78 1.42 -10.67 8.92
N GLU A 79 2.12 -11.10 7.87
CA GLU A 79 1.68 -10.93 6.48
C GLU A 79 0.27 -11.52 6.23
N GLU A 80 -0.08 -12.61 6.93
CA GLU A 80 -1.38 -13.25 6.80
C GLU A 80 -2.54 -12.35 7.26
N CYS A 81 -2.25 -11.37 8.12
CA CYS A 81 -3.22 -10.46 8.73
C CYS A 81 -3.16 -9.04 8.13
N THR A 82 -2.27 -8.80 7.15
CA THR A 82 -2.12 -7.51 6.49
C THR A 82 -3.39 -7.01 5.83
N HIS A 83 -4.22 -7.89 5.27
CA HIS A 83 -5.51 -7.56 4.65
C HIS A 83 -6.53 -6.92 5.63
N MET A 84 -6.31 -7.03 6.94
CA MET A 84 -7.16 -6.41 7.97
C MET A 84 -6.69 -5.00 8.36
N LEU A 85 -5.50 -4.58 7.92
CA LEU A 85 -4.97 -3.25 8.19
C LEU A 85 -5.85 -2.19 7.50
N SER A 86 -6.11 -1.08 8.18
CA SER A 86 -7.11 -0.12 7.69
C SER A 86 -6.74 0.52 6.35
N SER A 87 -5.46 0.77 6.08
CA SER A 87 -5.02 1.30 4.78
C SER A 87 -5.06 0.25 3.66
N GLN A 88 -5.19 -1.03 4.01
CA GLN A 88 -5.25 -2.17 3.10
C GLN A 88 -6.67 -2.65 2.79
N ARG A 89 -7.72 -2.00 3.32
CA ARG A 89 -9.13 -2.35 3.07
C ARG A 89 -9.77 -1.47 1.98
N ARG A 90 -9.03 -1.17 0.91
CA ARG A 90 -9.51 -0.27 -0.16
C ARG A 90 -10.33 -1.06 -1.17
N ILE A 91 -11.55 -0.61 -1.43
CA ILE A 91 -12.37 -1.10 -2.54
C ILE A 91 -11.95 -0.33 -3.79
N SER A 92 -11.52 -1.04 -4.84
CA SER A 92 -11.23 -0.44 -6.14
C SER A 92 -12.51 0.00 -6.86
N SER A 93 -12.39 0.91 -7.82
CA SER A 93 -13.55 1.37 -8.61
C SER A 93 -14.25 0.22 -9.33
N SER A 94 -13.50 -0.72 -9.90
CA SER A 94 -14.06 -1.91 -10.56
C SER A 94 -14.81 -2.81 -9.59
N GLN A 95 -14.26 -3.05 -8.39
CA GLN A 95 -14.93 -3.84 -7.35
C GLN A 95 -16.22 -3.16 -6.88
N ALA A 96 -16.21 -1.83 -6.70
CA ALA A 96 -17.42 -1.08 -6.35
C ALA A 96 -18.51 -1.21 -7.44
N MET A 97 -18.13 -1.07 -8.72
CA MET A 97 -19.06 -1.25 -9.83
C MET A 97 -19.67 -2.67 -9.88
N GLU A 98 -18.89 -3.70 -9.56
CA GLU A 98 -19.38 -5.07 -9.50
C GLU A 98 -20.37 -5.28 -8.34
N VAL A 99 -20.13 -4.63 -7.18
CA VAL A 99 -21.11 -4.61 -6.08
C VAL A 99 -22.40 -3.93 -6.50
N ASP A 100 -22.33 -2.76 -7.13
CA ASP A 100 -23.51 -2.01 -7.59
C ASP A 100 -24.31 -2.82 -8.63
N LEU A 101 -23.61 -3.49 -9.55
CA LEU A 101 -24.24 -4.36 -10.54
C LEU A 101 -24.95 -5.53 -9.87
N ALA A 102 -24.30 -6.21 -8.92
CA ALA A 102 -24.86 -7.34 -8.20
C ALA A 102 -26.12 -6.95 -7.41
N ASP A 103 -26.10 -5.78 -6.76
CA ASP A 103 -27.26 -5.21 -6.05
C ASP A 103 -28.42 -4.93 -7.02
N GLY A 104 -28.14 -4.37 -8.20
CA GLY A 104 -29.13 -4.17 -9.27
C GLY A 104 -29.79 -5.47 -9.77
N PHE A 105 -29.13 -6.62 -9.59
CA PHE A 105 -29.68 -7.95 -9.86
C PHE A 105 -30.26 -8.65 -8.61
N GLY A 106 -30.33 -7.97 -7.47
CA GLY A 106 -30.85 -8.51 -6.21
C GLY A 106 -29.95 -9.57 -5.56
N ILE A 107 -28.67 -9.63 -5.94
CA ILE A 107 -27.70 -10.53 -5.30
C ILE A 107 -27.29 -9.90 -3.97
N SER A 108 -27.47 -10.67 -2.89
CA SER A 108 -27.11 -10.20 -1.55
C SER A 108 -25.62 -9.88 -1.46
N LEU A 109 -25.26 -8.85 -0.69
CA LEU A 109 -23.87 -8.45 -0.46
C LEU A 109 -22.99 -9.61 0.03
N LYS A 110 -23.56 -10.54 0.82
CA LYS A 110 -22.86 -11.74 1.27
C LYS A 110 -22.48 -12.65 0.10
N SER A 111 -23.43 -12.92 -0.80
CA SER A 111 -23.20 -13.74 -1.99
C SER A 111 -22.21 -13.07 -2.94
N THR A 112 -22.33 -11.75 -3.12
CA THR A 112 -21.39 -10.94 -3.92
C THR A 112 -19.97 -11.03 -3.36
N TYR A 113 -19.81 -10.84 -2.04
CA TYR A 113 -18.51 -10.98 -1.37
C TYR A 113 -17.94 -12.39 -1.53
N GLU A 114 -18.72 -13.44 -1.31
CA GLU A 114 -18.27 -14.82 -1.50
C GLU A 114 -17.86 -15.12 -2.95
N LEU A 115 -18.57 -14.56 -3.93
CA LEU A 115 -18.21 -14.66 -5.35
C LEU A 115 -16.87 -14.00 -5.64
N MET A 116 -16.68 -12.75 -5.19
CA MET A 116 -15.44 -12.01 -5.36
C MET A 116 -14.25 -12.70 -4.69
N VAL A 117 -14.44 -13.22 -3.47
CA VAL A 117 -13.43 -14.05 -2.77
C VAL A 117 -13.01 -15.25 -3.62
N LYS A 118 -13.96 -15.92 -4.28
CA LYS A 118 -13.66 -17.06 -5.15
C LYS A 118 -12.91 -16.65 -6.42
N GLN A 119 -13.28 -15.54 -7.05
CA GLN A 119 -12.63 -15.04 -8.26
C GLN A 119 -11.15 -14.73 -8.04
N VAL A 120 -10.81 -14.13 -6.89
CA VAL A 120 -9.43 -13.75 -6.54
C VAL A 120 -8.63 -14.87 -5.84
N GLY A 121 -9.23 -16.06 -5.67
CA GLY A 121 -8.56 -17.23 -5.11
C GLY A 121 -8.43 -17.25 -3.58
N GLY A 122 -9.22 -16.42 -2.87
CA GLY A 122 -9.30 -16.44 -1.41
C GLY A 122 -9.44 -15.07 -0.77
N ARG A 123 -9.84 -15.05 0.51
CA ARG A 123 -10.12 -13.79 1.25
C ARG A 123 -8.90 -12.88 1.36
N LYS A 124 -7.72 -13.48 1.59
CA LYS A 124 -6.46 -12.74 1.70
C LYS A 124 -6.10 -11.96 0.42
N SER A 125 -6.53 -12.46 -0.74
CA SER A 125 -6.23 -11.89 -2.05
C SER A 125 -7.25 -10.84 -2.52
N LEU A 126 -8.34 -10.64 -1.78
CA LEU A 126 -9.42 -9.71 -2.19
C LEU A 126 -9.03 -8.23 -1.99
N GLY A 127 -8.16 -7.94 -1.02
CA GLY A 127 -7.70 -6.57 -0.76
C GLY A 127 -8.71 -5.70 0.00
N TYR A 128 -9.80 -6.28 0.53
CA TYR A 128 -10.69 -5.65 1.51
C TYR A 128 -11.48 -6.71 2.27
N THR A 129 -12.00 -6.33 3.44
CA THR A 129 -12.81 -7.18 4.32
C THR A 129 -13.96 -6.38 4.87
#